data_AF-A0A1E3GI11-F1
#
_entry.id   AF-A0A1E3GI11-F1
#
_cell.length_a   1.000
_cell.length_b   1.000
_cell.length_c   1.000
_cell.angle_alpha   90.00
_cell.angle_beta   90.00
_cell.angle_gamma   90.00
#
_symmetry.space_group_name_H-M   'P 1'
#
loop_
_entity.id
_entity.type
_entity.pdbx_description
1 polymer ?
#
loop_
_entity_poly.entity_id
_entity_poly.type
_entity_poly.pdbx_seq_one_letter_code
_entity_poly.pdbx_strand_id
1 'polypeptide(L)' 'MKNLNHQECIKLIDRQIKAKGFCCEDDAKALRYHKRQQTKNRFNELKIEIRRPIIKALDWLNKVLFKKNKWIN' A
#
# COMPACT_ATOMS: atom_id res chain seq x y z
N MET A 1 19.37 -9.92 -12.41
CA MET A 1 18.50 -8.79 -12.83
C MET A 1 18.04 -8.07 -11.58
N LYS A 2 18.19 -6.74 -11.48
CA LYS A 2 17.65 -5.97 -10.35
C LYS A 2 16.11 -6.05 -10.40
N ASN A 3 15.48 -6.53 -9.34
CA ASN A 3 14.03 -6.46 -9.19
C ASN A 3 13.64 -4.99 -8.98
N LEU A 4 13.10 -4.37 -10.02
CA LEU A 4 12.57 -3.01 -9.96
C LEU A 4 11.33 -3.00 -9.08
N ASN A 5 11.22 -1.99 -8.21
CA ASN A 5 9.98 -1.80 -7.47
C ASN A 5 8.87 -1.30 -8.41
N HIS A 6 7.61 -1.40 -7.97
CA HIS A 6 6.46 -1.11 -8.82
C HIS A 6 6.38 0.35 -9.31
N GLN A 7 6.91 1.31 -8.54
CA GLN A 7 7.02 2.71 -8.97
C GLN A 7 8.11 2.90 -10.04
N GLU A 8 9.22 2.16 -9.93
CA GLU A 8 10.30 2.22 -10.91
C GLU A 8 9.86 1.65 -12.25
N CYS A 9 9.05 0.59 -12.26
CA CYS A 9 8.43 0.06 -13.48
C CYS A 9 7.58 1.11 -14.21
N ILE A 10 6.75 1.86 -13.47
CA ILE A 10 5.92 2.93 -14.06
C ILE A 10 6.79 4.01 -14.70
N LYS A 11 7.87 4.44 -14.02
CA LYS A 11 8.81 5.44 -14.54
C LYS A 11 9.56 4.95 -15.78
N LEU A 12 9.89 3.65 -15.83
CA LEU A 12 10.54 3.03 -16.97
C LEU A 12 9.64 3.03 -18.21
N ILE A 13 8.39 2.61 -18.05
CA ILE A 13 7.39 2.64 -19.13
C ILE A 13 7.18 4.08 -19.63
N ASP A 14 7.05 5.05 -18.71
CA ASP A 14 6.89 6.46 -19.08
C ASP A 14 8.10 7.01 -19.87
N ARG A 15 9.32 6.63 -19.48
CA ARG A 15 10.54 6.99 -20.22
C ARG A 15 10.59 6.34 -21.61
N GLN A 16 10.17 5.08 -21.73
CA GLN A 16 10.13 4.38 -23.02
C GLN A 16 9.12 5.02 -23.97
N ILE A 17 7.93 5.38 -23.48
CA ILE A 17 6.92 6.10 -24.26
C ILE A 17 7.46 7.46 -24.73
N LYS A 18 8.07 8.23 -23.83
CA LYS A 18 8.67 9.54 -24.17
C LYS A 18 9.80 9.41 -25.19
N ALA A 19 10.64 8.38 -25.09
CA ALA A 19 11.72 8.14 -26.04
C ALA A 19 11.21 7.67 -27.41
N LYS A 20 10.13 6.88 -27.47
CA LYS A 20 9.49 6.48 -28.72
C LYS A 20 8.73 7.62 -29.41
N GLY A 21 8.27 8.62 -28.66
CA GLY A 21 7.49 9.76 -29.18
C GLY A 21 6.02 9.45 -29.47
N PHE A 22 5.58 8.19 -29.34
CA PHE A 22 4.18 7.78 -29.44
C PHE A 22 3.90 6.64 -28.45
N CYS A 23 2.65 6.58 -27.97
CA CYS A 23 2.18 5.54 -27.04
C CYS A 23 1.36 4.51 -27.82
N CYS A 24 1.84 3.27 -27.92
CA CYS A 24 1.04 2.17 -28.49
C CYS A 24 0.04 1.62 -27.47
N GLU A 25 -0.96 0.86 -27.93
CA GLU A 25 -1.99 0.29 -27.05
C GLU A 25 -1.42 -0.59 -25.93
N ASP A 26 -0.34 -1.31 -26.21
CA ASP A 26 0.34 -2.16 -25.22
C ASP A 26 1.02 -1.33 -24.13
N ASP A 27 1.70 -0.24 -24.49
CA ASP A 27 2.32 0.69 -23.55
C ASP A 27 1.25 1.34 -22.66
N ALA A 28 0.10 1.72 -23.23
CA ALA A 28 -1.05 2.25 -22.49
C ALA A 28 -1.68 1.19 -21.56
N LYS A 29 -1.77 -0.06 -22.00
CA LYS A 29 -2.28 -1.19 -21.20
C LYS A 29 -1.37 -1.48 -20.02
N ALA A 30 -0.06 -1.49 -20.24
CA ALA A 30 0.95 -1.65 -19.18
C ALA A 30 0.84 -0.51 -18.15
N LEU A 31 0.79 0.74 -18.59
CA LEU A 31 0.67 1.90 -17.70
C LEU A 31 -0.62 1.85 -16.84
N ARG A 32 -1.76 1.48 -17.46
CA ARG A 32 -3.04 1.31 -16.74
C ARG A 32 -2.98 0.20 -15.71
N TYR A 33 -2.40 -0.96 -16.05
CA TYR A 33 -2.25 -2.08 -15.14
C TYR A 33 -1.43 -1.69 -13.90
N HIS A 34 -0.26 -1.08 -14.10
CA HIS A 34 0.62 -0.71 -13.00
C HIS A 34 0.01 0.39 -12.11
N LYS A 35 -0.64 1.41 -12.70
CA LYS A 35 -1.39 2.42 -11.92
C LYS A 35 -2.49 1.79 -11.06
N ARG A 36 -3.26 0.84 -11.61
CA ARG A 36 -4.34 0.15 -10.89
C ARG A 36 -3.82 -0.68 -9.71
N GLN A 37 -2.68 -1.34 -9.88
CA GLN A 37 -2.01 -2.08 -8.82
C GLN A 37 -1.45 -1.14 -7.73
N GLN A 38 -0.91 0.01 -8.11
CA GLN A 38 -0.43 1.02 -7.17
C GLN A 38 -1.57 1.55 -6.28
N THR A 39 -2.76 1.79 -6.85
CA THR A 39 -3.93 2.24 -6.08
C THR A 39 -4.42 1.17 -5.09
N LYS A 40 -4.43 -0.11 -5.49
CA LYS A 40 -4.79 -1.23 -4.60
C LYS A 40 -3.81 -1.35 -3.42
N ASN A 41 -2.52 -1.22 -3.71
CA ASN A 41 -1.49 -1.28 -2.67
C ASN A 41 -1.58 -0.07 -1.72
N ARG A 42 -1.84 1.13 -2.24
CA ARG A 42 -2.02 2.33 -1.41
C ARG A 42 -3.25 2.23 -0.49
N PHE A 43 -4.37 1.69 -0.97
CA PHE A 43 -5.53 1.44 -0.13
C PHE A 43 -5.25 0.40 0.95
N ASN A 44 -4.49 -0.66 0.63
CA ASN A 44 -4.08 -1.65 1.61
C ASN A 44 -3.10 -1.07 2.64
N GLU A 45 -2.13 -0.27 2.21
CA GLU A 45 -1.21 0.46 3.09
C GLU A 45 -1.95 1.42 4.02
N LEU A 46 -2.88 2.21 3.49
CA LEU A 46 -3.73 3.11 4.28
C LEU A 46 -4.60 2.34 5.27
N LYS A 47 -5.17 1.20 4.85
CA LYS A 47 -5.97 0.34 5.74
C LYS A 47 -5.12 -0.24 6.86
N ILE A 48 -3.87 -0.63 6.60
CA ILE A 48 -2.91 -1.07 7.62
C ILE A 48 -2.54 0.09 8.55
N GLU A 49 -2.32 1.27 8.00
CA GLU A 49 -1.95 2.48 8.74
C GLU A 49 -3.07 2.94 9.68
N ILE A 50 -4.34 2.86 9.27
CA ILE A 50 -5.50 3.16 10.11
C ILE A 50 -5.77 2.02 11.11
N ARG A 51 -5.56 0.76 10.71
CA ARG A 51 -5.82 -0.41 11.58
C ARG A 51 -4.87 -0.46 12.77
N ARG A 52 -3.60 -0.06 12.61
CA ARG A 52 -2.60 -0.06 13.68
C ARG A 52 -2.99 0.78 14.92
N PRO A 53 -3.40 2.05 14.81
CA PRO A 53 -3.83 2.85 15.95
C PRO A 53 -5.11 2.31 16.58
N ILE A 54 -6.06 1.79 15.79
CA ILE A 54 -7.29 1.16 16.32
C ILE A 54 -6.95 -0.08 17.15
N ILE A 55 -6.08 -0.97 16.65
CA ILE A 55 -5.62 -2.14 17.40
C ILE A 55 -4.91 -1.71 18.69
N LYS A 56 -4.02 -0.70 18.64
CA LYS A 56 -3.34 -0.19 19.84
C LYS A 56 -4.32 0.37 20.88
N ALA A 57 -5.36 1.09 20.45
CA ALA A 57 -6.38 1.63 21.33
C ALA A 57 -7.20 0.51 22.00
N LEU A 58 -7.59 -0.51 21.23
CA LEU A 58 -8.29 -1.69 21.76
C LEU A 58 -7.41 -2.50 22.73
N ASP A 59 -6.14 -2.70 22.42
CA ASP A 59 -5.18 -3.35 23.32
C ASP A 59 -4.98 -2.57 24.62
N TRP A 60 -4.95 -1.23 24.54
CA TRP A 60 -4.86 -0.38 25.72
C TRP A 60 -6.12 -0.46 26.57
N LEU A 61 -7.31 -0.37 25.96
CA LEU A 61 -8.59 -0.56 26.67
C LEU A 61 -8.67 -1.94 27.33
N ASN A 62 -8.25 -3.00 26.63
CA ASN A 62 -8.21 -4.35 27.16
C ASN A 62 -7.27 -4.42 28.39
N LYS A 63 -6.08 -3.81 28.31
CA LYS A 63 -5.16 -3.72 29.46
C LYS A 63 -5.71 -2.91 30.62
N VAL A 64 -6.43 -1.81 30.37
CA VAL A 64 -6.97 -0.96 31.44
C VAL A 64 -8.16 -1.63 32.13
N LEU A 65 -9.08 -2.21 31.35
CA LEU A 65 -10.31 -2.81 31.85
C LEU A 65 -10.05 -4.15 32.56
N PHE A 66 -9.17 -5.00 32.03
CA PHE A 66 -8.97 -6.35 32.57
C PHE A 66 -7.80 -6.45 33.58
N LYS A 67 -6.96 -5.43 33.73
CA LYS A 67 -5.90 -5.42 34.77
C LYS A 67 -6.42 -5.03 36.16
N LYS A 68 -7.63 -4.44 36.26
CA LYS A 68 -8.28 -4.12 37.55
C LYS A 68 -8.93 -5.32 38.26
N ASN A 69 -9.19 -6.44 37.58
CA ASN A 69 -9.85 -7.60 38.17
C ASN A 69 -8.91 -8.60 38.87
N LYS A 70 -7.62 -8.28 39.05
CA LYS A 70 -6.66 -9.17 39.73
C LYS A 70 -6.50 -8.91 41.24
N TRP A 71 -7.29 -7.99 41.81
CA TRP A 71 -7.19 -7.57 43.22
C TRP A 71 -8.53 -7.59 43.97
N ILE A 72 -9.50 -8.38 43.52
CA ILE A 72 -10.69 -8.70 44.31
C ILE A 72 -10.64 -10.20 44.60
N ASN A 73 -9.85 -10.54 45.61
CA ASN A 73 -9.87 -11.82 46.32
C ASN A 73 -9.65 -11.50 47.80
#